data_AF-A0A2V6HR19-F1
#
_entry.id   AF-A0A2V6HR19-F1
#
_cell.length_a   1.000
_cell.length_b   1.000
_cell.length_c   1.000
_cell.angle_alpha   90.00
_cell.angle_beta   90.00
_cell.angle_gamma   90.00
#
_symmetry.space_group_name_H-M   'P 1'
#
loop_
_entity.id
_entity.type
_entity.pdbx_description
1 polymer ?
#
loop_
_entity_poly.entity_id
_entity_poly.type
_entity_poly.pdbx_seq_one_letter_code
_entity_poly.pdbx_strand_id
1 'polypeptide(L)' 'MTPVASEESAKVSVSTQPLSAEELRKMDAYWRAANYLSVGQIYLFANPLLREP' A
#
# COMPACT_ATOMS: atom_id res chain seq x y z
N MET A 1 -34.52 0.89 -29.41
CA MET A 1 -33.77 -0.26 -28.89
C MET A 1 -32.33 -0.13 -29.34
N THR A 2 -31.58 0.80 -28.74
CA THR A 2 -30.14 0.95 -28.97
C THR A 2 -29.41 -0.09 -28.10
N PRO A 3 -28.44 -0.86 -28.62
CA PRO A 3 -27.65 -1.76 -27.80
C PRO A 3 -26.72 -0.91 -26.92
N VAL A 4 -26.77 -1.15 -25.60
CA VAL A 4 -25.84 -0.56 -24.64
C VAL A 4 -24.44 -1.02 -25.00
N ALA A 5 -23.56 -0.06 -25.26
CA ALA A 5 -22.15 -0.26 -25.52
C ALA A 5 -21.50 -0.96 -24.30
N SER A 6 -20.92 -2.11 -24.58
CA SER A 6 -19.68 -2.66 -24.00
C SER A 6 -19.32 -2.17 -22.59
N GLU A 7 -19.83 -2.87 -21.57
CA GLU A 7 -19.11 -3.01 -20.31
C GLU A 7 -17.92 -3.94 -20.56
N GLU A 8 -16.82 -3.40 -21.09
CA GLU A 8 -15.54 -4.10 -21.04
C GLU A 8 -15.03 -4.03 -19.59
N SER A 9 -15.60 -4.92 -18.77
CA SER A 9 -15.20 -5.17 -17.40
C SER A 9 -13.69 -5.43 -17.39
N ALA A 10 -12.92 -4.48 -16.87
CA ALA A 10 -11.48 -4.59 -16.70
C ALA A 10 -11.21 -5.82 -15.81
N LYS A 11 -10.92 -6.96 -16.43
CA LYS A 11 -10.55 -8.18 -15.72
C LYS A 11 -9.19 -7.93 -15.07
N VAL A 12 -9.19 -7.77 -13.75
CA VAL A 12 -7.96 -7.73 -12.96
C VAL A 12 -7.29 -9.09 -13.09
N SER A 13 -6.19 -9.14 -13.83
CA SER A 13 -5.37 -10.33 -13.99
C SER A 13 -4.60 -10.57 -12.68
N VAL A 14 -5.09 -11.47 -11.83
CA VAL A 14 -4.34 -11.91 -10.66
C VAL A 14 -3.25 -12.89 -11.12
N SER A 15 -1.99 -12.59 -10.85
CA SER A 15 -0.90 -13.52 -11.12
C SER A 15 -0.88 -14.62 -10.05
N THR A 16 -0.71 -15.88 -10.47
CA THR A 16 -0.57 -17.03 -9.56
C THR A 16 0.88 -17.27 -9.15
N GLN A 17 1.81 -16.45 -9.63
CA GLN A 17 3.22 -16.59 -9.31
C GLN A 17 3.51 -15.98 -7.93
N PRO A 18 4.38 -16.60 -7.12
CA PRO A 18 4.85 -15.98 -5.89
C PRO A 18 5.47 -14.61 -6.17
N LEU A 19 5.32 -13.70 -5.20
CA LEU A 19 5.96 -12.40 -5.26
C LEU A 19 7.47 -12.56 -5.39
N SER A 20 8.07 -11.72 -6.23
CA SER A 20 9.51 -11.59 -6.28
C SER A 20 10.05 -11.09 -4.94
N ALA A 21 11.32 -11.36 -4.68
CA ALA A 21 11.98 -10.87 -3.47
C ALA A 21 11.93 -9.33 -3.34
N GLU A 22 11.90 -8.60 -4.46
CA GLU A 22 11.78 -7.15 -4.46
C GLU A 22 10.39 -6.67 -4.06
N GLU A 23 9.34 -7.33 -4.55
CA GLU A 23 7.97 -7.03 -4.15
C GLU A 23 7.76 -7.29 -2.65
N LEU A 24 8.28 -8.40 -2.14
CA LEU A 24 8.25 -8.71 -0.70
C LEU A 24 8.96 -7.63 0.14
N ARG A 25 10.15 -7.19 -0.28
CA ARG A 25 10.89 -6.10 0.39
C ARG A 25 10.09 -4.80 0.42
N LYS A 26 9.42 -4.45 -0.68
CA LYS A 26 8.58 -3.24 -0.76
C LYS A 26 7.38 -3.33 0.18
N MET A 27 6.70 -4.47 0.24
CA MET A 27 5.57 -4.67 1.14
C MET A 27 6.00 -4.59 2.62
N ASP A 28 7.13 -5.21 2.97
CA ASP A 28 7.71 -5.13 4.31
C ASP A 28 8.11 -3.69 4.70
N ALA A 29 8.77 -2.95 3.79
CA ALA A 29 9.11 -1.55 4.01
C ALA A 29 7.86 -0.67 4.20
N TYR A 30 6.84 -0.89 3.36
CA TYR A 30 5.56 -0.19 3.49
C TYR A 30 4.88 -0.50 4.83
N TRP A 31 4.83 -1.77 5.22
CA TRP A 31 4.22 -2.19 6.49
C TRP A 31 4.90 -1.54 7.70
N ARG A 32 6.24 -1.51 7.74
CA ARG A 32 6.98 -0.81 8.80
C ARG A 32 6.69 0.69 8.83
N ALA A 33 6.65 1.33 7.66
CA ALA A 33 6.35 2.76 7.56
C ALA A 33 4.94 3.07 8.08
N ALA A 34 3.94 2.29 7.66
CA ALA A 34 2.56 2.44 8.11
C ALA A 34 2.45 2.28 9.63
N ASN A 35 3.05 1.22 10.21
CA ASN A 35 3.01 0.98 11.65
C ASN A 35 3.68 2.11 12.44
N TYR A 36 4.83 2.60 11.97
CA TYR A 36 5.54 3.71 12.62
C TYR A 36 4.69 4.99 12.61
N LEU A 37 4.07 5.30 11.47
CA LEU A 37 3.18 6.45 11.35
C LEU A 37 1.93 6.30 12.23
N SER A 38 1.31 5.12 12.29
CA SER A 38 0.14 4.89 13.16
C SER A 38 0.48 5.10 14.64
N VAL A 39 1.61 4.57 15.11
CA VAL A 39 2.08 4.83 16.49
C VAL A 39 2.41 6.31 16.68
N GLY A 40 3.11 6.92 15.72
CA GLY A 40 3.44 8.35 15.76
C GLY A 40 2.20 9.24 15.86
N GLN A 41 1.15 8.96 15.08
CA GLN A 41 -0.11 9.70 15.11
C GLN A 41 -0.87 9.58 16.43
N ILE A 42 -0.72 8.46 17.15
CA ILE A 42 -1.39 8.25 18.45
C ILE A 42 -0.63 8.91 19.59
N TYR A 43 0.72 8.84 19.58
CA TYR A 43 1.53 9.17 20.75
C TYR A 43 2.41 10.41 20.61
N LEU A 44 2.76 10.83 19.40
CA LEU A 44 3.70 11.94 19.19
C LEU A 44 2.94 13.21 18.83
N PHE A 45 3.05 14.22 19.69
CA PHE A 45 2.53 15.56 19.40
C PHE A 45 3.44 16.35 18.43
N ALA A 46 4.76 16.16 18.54
CA ALA A 46 5.77 16.78 17.70
C ALA A 46 6.96 15.84 17.53
N ASN A 47 7.89 16.19 16.62
CA ASN A 47 9.06 15.39 16.29
C ASN A 47 8.73 13.94 15.83
N PRO A 48 7.92 13.78 14.76
CA PRO A 48 7.45 12.47 14.31
C PRO A 48 8.57 11.56 13.78
N LEU A 49 9.77 12.10 13.55
CA LEU A 49 10.95 11.36 13.10
C LEU A 49 12.02 11.23 14.20
N LEU A 50 11.69 11.59 15.43
CA LEU A 50 12.55 11.47 16.62
C LEU A 50 13.98 12.02 16.39
N ARG A 51 14.08 13.18 15.75
CA ARG A 51 15.35 13.89 15.56
C ARG A 51 15.86 14.46 16.88
N GLU A 52 17.17 14.56 17.04
CA GLU A 52 17.78 15.24 18.19
C GLU A 52 17.36 16.72 18.20
N PRO A 53 17.06 17.29 19.38
CA PRO A 53 16.62 18.68 19.54
C PRO A 53 17.71 19.70 19.23
#